data_AF-A0A6S6Y4K4-F1
#
_entry.id   AF-A0A6S6Y4K4-F1
#
_cell.length_a   1.000
_cell.length_b   1.000
_cell.length_c   1.000
_cell.angle_alpha   90.00
_cell.angle_beta   90.00
_cell.angle_gamma   90.00
#
_symmetry.space_group_name_H-M   'P 1'
#
loop_
_entity.id
_entity.type
_entity.pdbx_description
1 polymer ?
#
loop_
_entity_poly.entity_id
_entity_poly.type
_entity_poly.pdbx_seq_one_letter_code
_entity_poly.pdbx_strand_id
1 'polypeptide(L)'
;MLTFRNAKELASLLQKEGIQTGGIKEPNKEVDGMIVISKNVHIQVPLYGNEPNVVRVTDDGKLDFGDQKRKMSALISDINLALAGQPLSEDEE
;
A
#
# COMPACT_ATOMS: atom_id res chain seq x y z
N MET A 1 14.25 -10.14 0.39
CA MET A 1 13.56 -9.30 1.39
C MET A 1 13.62 -7.88 0.87
N LEU A 2 12.48 -7.23 0.63
CA LEU A 2 12.46 -5.82 0.23
C LEU A 2 12.60 -5.00 1.51
N THR A 3 13.74 -4.33 1.66
CA THR A 3 14.00 -3.50 2.85
C THR A 3 13.63 -2.07 2.51
N PHE A 4 12.36 -1.70 2.65
CA PHE A 4 11.93 -0.30 2.53
C PHE A 4 12.38 0.44 3.79
N ARG A 5 13.09 1.56 3.65
CA ARG A 5 13.57 2.32 4.81
C ARG A 5 12.53 3.31 5.34
N ASN A 6 11.54 3.69 4.52
CA ASN A 6 10.46 4.62 4.86
C ASN A 6 9.41 4.73 3.73
N ALA A 7 8.32 5.48 3.96
CA ALA A 7 7.22 5.64 3.00
C ALA A 7 7.62 6.44 1.75
N LYS A 8 8.55 7.41 1.86
CA LYS A 8 9.09 8.14 0.69
C LYS A 8 9.83 7.24 -0.29
N GLU A 9 10.66 6.32 0.21
CA GLU A 9 11.41 5.40 -0.65
C GLU A 9 10.46 4.48 -1.42
N LEU A 10 9.45 3.92 -0.73
CA LEU A 10 8.41 3.12 -1.36
C LEU A 10 7.64 3.93 -2.41
N ALA A 11 7.24 5.16 -2.09
CA ALA A 11 6.54 6.03 -3.03
C ALA A 11 7.37 6.32 -4.30
N SER A 12 8.68 6.55 -4.15
CA SER A 12 9.58 6.74 -5.30
C SER A 12 9.70 5.50 -6.18
N LEU A 13 9.69 4.30 -5.60
CA LEU A 13 9.69 3.07 -6.38
C LEU A 13 8.38 2.89 -7.13
N LEU A 14 7.24 3.12 -6.48
CA LEU A 14 5.92 3.06 -7.11
C LEU A 14 5.79 4.03 -8.29
N GLN A 15 6.33 5.25 -8.15
CA GLN A 15 6.36 6.23 -9.25
C GLN A 15 7.19 5.77 -10.44
N LYS A 16 8.30 5.06 -10.22
CA LYS A 16 9.10 4.47 -11.32
C LYS A 16 8.35 3.38 -12.06
N GLU A 17 7.47 2.67 -11.37
CA GLU A 17 6.57 1.65 -11.93
C GLU A 17 5.29 2.25 -12.56
N GLY A 18 5.18 3.60 -12.59
CA GLY A 18 4.06 4.31 -13.21
C GLY A 18 2.87 4.56 -12.29
N ILE A 19 2.96 4.24 -11.00
CA ILE A 19 1.90 4.49 -10.02
C ILE A 19 2.01 5.91 -9.48
N GLN A 20 0.95 6.71 -9.66
CA GLN A 20 0.88 8.05 -9.09
C GLN A 20 0.59 7.98 -7.59
N THR A 21 1.35 8.74 -6.81
CA THR A 21 1.14 8.89 -5.37
C THR A 21 0.72 10.33 -5.10
N GLY A 22 -0.37 10.53 -4.38
CA GLY A 22 -0.93 11.85 -4.07
C GLY A 22 -0.29 12.48 -2.84
N GLY A 23 -0.20 11.73 -1.74
CA GLY A 23 0.28 12.23 -0.45
C GLY A 23 1.08 11.17 0.30
N ILE A 24 2.13 11.59 1.00
CA ILE A 24 3.01 10.69 1.76
C ILE A 24 3.06 11.18 3.20
N LYS A 25 2.70 10.30 4.12
CA LYS A 25 2.86 10.47 5.57
C LYS A 25 3.87 9.43 6.04
N GLU A 26 4.97 9.87 6.63
CA GLU A 26 5.98 8.96 7.15
C GLU A 26 5.52 8.29 8.45
N PRO A 27 5.95 7.05 8.73
CA PRO A 27 5.74 6.44 10.03
C PRO A 27 6.44 7.28 11.11
N ASN A 28 5.83 7.37 12.29
CA ASN A 28 6.41 7.99 13.48
C ASN A 28 6.36 6.99 14.65
N LYS A 29 6.84 7.36 15.84
CA LYS A 29 6.93 6.42 16.99
C LYS A 29 5.61 5.79 17.44
N GLU A 30 4.47 6.29 17.00
CA GLU A 30 3.15 5.89 17.47
C GLU A 30 2.20 5.47 16.33
N VAL A 31 2.55 5.77 15.07
CA VAL A 31 1.64 5.64 13.92
C VAL A 31 2.40 5.15 12.70
N ASP A 32 1.78 4.23 11.97
CA ASP A 32 2.27 3.76 10.67
C ASP A 32 2.33 4.89 9.64
N GLY A 33 3.21 4.70 8.68
CA GLY A 33 3.29 5.53 7.49
C GLY A 33 2.11 5.24 6.57
N MET A 34 1.83 6.18 5.69
CA MET A 34 0.76 6.06 4.72
C MET A 34 1.16 6.73 3.41
N ILE A 35 0.92 6.04 2.30
CA ILE A 35 1.02 6.60 0.95
C ILE A 35 -0.39 6.62 0.38
N VAL A 36 -0.91 7.81 0.12
CA VAL A 36 -2.20 8.02 -0.55
C VAL A 36 -1.98 7.78 -2.05
N ILE A 37 -2.68 6.82 -2.64
CA ILE A 37 -2.69 6.58 -4.09
C ILE A 37 -3.89 7.30 -4.70
N SER A 38 -5.06 7.15 -4.09
CA SER A 38 -6.29 7.84 -4.47
C SER A 38 -7.17 8.11 -3.24
N LYS A 39 -8.33 8.76 -3.42
CA LYS A 39 -9.29 9.00 -2.33
C LYS A 39 -9.65 7.74 -1.54
N ASN A 40 -9.69 6.60 -2.24
CA ASN A 40 -10.17 5.33 -1.71
C ASN A 40 -9.06 4.27 -1.65
N VAL A 41 -7.81 4.59 -2.03
CA VAL A 41 -6.71 3.61 -2.06
C VAL A 41 -5.48 4.20 -1.42
N HIS A 42 -4.99 3.51 -0.40
CA HIS A 42 -3.84 3.90 0.40
C HIS A 42 -2.90 2.71 0.55
N ILE A 43 -1.64 2.97 0.86
CA ILE A 43 -0.68 1.96 1.26
C ILE A 43 -0.26 2.30 2.67
N GLN A 44 -0.48 1.36 3.58
CA GLN A 44 0.01 1.46 4.94
C GLN A 44 1.46 0.93 4.96
N VAL A 45 2.34 1.70 5.58
CA VAL A 45 3.76 1.43 5.70
C VAL A 45 4.05 1.21 7.18
N PRO A 46 4.10 -0.03 7.65
CA PRO A 46 4.15 -0.30 9.08
C PRO A 46 5.40 0.30 9.73
N LEU A 47 5.20 0.85 10.93
CA LEU A 47 6.26 1.33 11.80
C LEU A 47 7.09 0.16 12.34
N TYR A 48 6.42 -0.93 12.70
CA TYR A 48 7.00 -2.16 13.21
C TYR A 48 6.55 -3.33 12.33
N GLY A 49 7.51 -4.12 11.84
CA GLY A 49 7.26 -5.13 10.80
C GLY A 49 7.92 -4.74 9.49
N ASN A 50 7.84 -5.61 8.48
CA ASN A 50 8.64 -5.47 7.27
C ASN A 50 7.84 -5.11 6.02
N GLU A 51 6.50 -5.25 6.04
CA GLU A 51 5.75 -5.41 4.79
C GLU A 51 4.61 -4.39 4.65
N PRO A 52 4.68 -3.52 3.64
CA PRO A 52 3.59 -2.62 3.34
C PRO A 52 2.36 -3.40 2.83
N ASN A 53 1.19 -2.85 3.09
CA ASN A 53 -0.10 -3.41 2.70
C ASN A 53 -0.97 -2.36 2.01
N VAL A 54 -1.79 -2.79 1.05
CA VAL A 54 -2.76 -1.92 0.39
C VAL A 54 -4.02 -1.87 1.25
N VAL A 55 -4.56 -0.67 1.45
CA VAL A 55 -5.83 -0.43 2.13
C VAL A 55 -6.76 0.27 1.16
N ARG A 56 -7.86 -0.38 0.84
CA ARG A 56 -8.93 0.16 0.01
C ARG A 56 -10.12 0.53 0.89
N VAL A 57 -10.72 1.67 0.61
CA VAL A 57 -11.99 2.11 1.18
C VAL A 57 -13.07 1.82 0.15
N THR A 58 -14.01 0.93 0.47
CA THR A 58 -15.15 0.61 -0.39
C THR A 58 -16.20 1.72 -0.36
N ASP A 59 -17.14 1.70 -1.31
CA ASP A 59 -18.19 2.75 -1.42
C ASP A 59 -19.12 2.80 -0.20
N ASP A 60 -19.26 1.69 0.54
CA ASP A 60 -19.99 1.61 1.81
C ASP A 60 -19.14 2.02 3.03
N GLY A 61 -17.92 2.53 2.79
CA GLY A 61 -17.01 3.04 3.82
C GLY A 61 -16.27 1.95 4.61
N LYS A 62 -16.30 0.69 4.16
CA LYS A 62 -15.53 -0.39 4.78
C LYS A 62 -14.07 -0.34 4.32
N LEU A 63 -13.20 -0.85 5.19
CA LEU A 63 -11.78 -1.01 4.89
C LEU A 63 -11.54 -2.44 4.42
N ASP A 64 -10.94 -2.54 3.25
CA ASP A 64 -10.51 -3.78 2.61
C ASP A 64 -8.97 -3.77 2.59
N PHE A 65 -8.37 -4.74 3.25
CA PHE A 65 -6.93 -4.82 3.46
C PHE A 65 -6.36 -5.91 2.57
N GLY A 66 -5.41 -5.54 1.73
CA GLY A 66 -4.59 -6.51 1.03
C GLY A 66 -3.65 -7.16 2.01
N ASP A 67 -3.25 -8.39 1.74
CA ASP A 67 -2.29 -9.06 2.59
C ASP A 67 -0.96 -8.29 2.62
N GLN A 68 -0.24 -8.46 3.72
CA GLN A 68 1.09 -7.88 3.86
C GLN A 68 2.01 -8.50 2.79
N LYS A 69 2.30 -7.74 1.73
CA LYS A 69 3.01 -8.29 0.57
C LYS A 69 4.52 -8.19 0.76
N ARG A 70 5.18 -9.35 0.79
CA ARG A 70 6.66 -9.49 0.82
C ARG A 70 7.36 -8.97 -0.44
N LYS A 71 6.62 -8.86 -1.54
CA LYS A 71 7.13 -8.61 -2.91
C LYS A 71 6.45 -7.38 -3.51
N MET A 72 7.25 -6.50 -4.11
CA MET A 72 6.80 -5.28 -4.80
C MET A 72 5.80 -5.60 -5.91
N SER A 73 6.03 -6.67 -6.67
CA SER A 73 5.12 -7.09 -7.74
C SER A 73 3.72 -7.43 -7.24
N ALA A 74 3.61 -8.07 -6.07
CA ALA A 74 2.33 -8.39 -5.45
C ALA A 74 1.65 -7.12 -4.92
N LEU A 75 2.41 -6.24 -4.28
CA LEU A 75 1.92 -4.92 -3.84
C LEU A 75 1.38 -4.10 -5.02
N ILE A 76 2.10 -4.07 -6.14
CA ILE A 76 1.66 -3.38 -7.37
C ILE A 76 0.38 -4.02 -7.92
N SER A 77 0.29 -5.35 -7.91
CA SER A 77 -0.91 -6.08 -8.30
C SER A 77 -2.12 -5.63 -7.47
N ASP A 78 -1.99 -5.59 -6.14
CA ASP A 78 -3.06 -5.15 -5.25
C ASP A 78 -3.44 -3.69 -5.45
N ILE A 79 -2.47 -2.80 -5.70
CA ILE A 79 -2.77 -1.39 -6.02
C ILE A 79 -3.63 -1.32 -7.28
N ASN A 80 -3.27 -2.06 -8.32
CA ASN A 80 -4.03 -2.07 -9.57
C ASN A 80 -5.44 -2.67 -9.39
N LEU A 81 -5.58 -3.77 -8.63
CA LEU A 81 -6.87 -4.36 -8.28
C LEU A 81 -7.73 -3.34 -7.51
N ALA A 82 -7.15 -2.67 -6.51
CA ALA A 82 -7.85 -1.67 -5.71
C ALA A 82 -8.35 -0.50 -6.55
N LEU A 83 -7.49 0.01 -7.45
CA LEU A 83 -7.84 1.09 -8.38
C LEU A 83 -8.91 0.67 -9.40
N ALA A 84 -8.95 -0.60 -9.79
CA ALA A 84 -9.98 -1.17 -10.65
C ALA A 84 -11.29 -1.48 -9.91
N GLY A 85 -11.36 -1.27 -8.60
CA GLY A 85 -12.53 -1.63 -7.79
C GLY A 85 -12.68 -3.14 -7.59
N GLN A 86 -11.65 -3.93 -7.91
CA GLN A 86 -11.64 -5.37 -7.73
C GLN A 86 -11.24 -5.75 -6.30
N PRO A 87 -11.63 -6.93 -5.81
CA PRO A 87 -11.11 -7.47 -4.56
C PRO A 87 -9.58 -7.55 -4.59
N LEU A 88 -8.95 -7.27 -3.44
CA LEU A 88 -7.51 -7.43 -3.28
C LEU A 88 -7.12 -8.91 -3.32
N SER A 89 -5.87 -9.21 -3.68
CA SER A 89 -5.42 -10.60 -3.75
C SER A 89 -5.34 -11.20 -2.35
N GLU A 90 -6.16 -12.22 -2.10
CA GLU A 90 -6.03 -13.13 -0.96
C GLU A 90 -4.83 -14.05 -1.25
N ASP A 91 -3.95 -14.25 -0.27
CA ASP A 91 -2.84 -15.21 -0.39
C ASP A 91 -3.41 -16.61 -0.74
N GLU A 92 -3.07 -17.12 -1.92
CA GLU A 92 -3.10 -18.56 -2.16
C GLU A 92 -1.97 -19.18 -1.32
N GLU A 93 -2.34 -19.89 -0.24
CA GLU A 93 -1.44 -20.64 0.67
C GLU A 93 -0.37 -21.48 -0.05
#